data_AF-A0A962CDZ0-F1
#
_entry.id   AF-A0A962CDZ0-F1
#
_cell.length_a   1.000
_cell.length_b   1.000
_cell.length_c   1.000
_cell.angle_alpha   90.00
_cell.angle_beta   90.00
_cell.angle_gamma   90.00
#
_symmetry.space_group_name_H-M   'P 1'
#
loop_
_entity.id
_entity.type
_entity.pdbx_description
1 polymer ?
#
loop_
_entity_poly.entity_id
_entity_poly.type
_entity_poly.pdbx_seq_one_letter_code
_entity_poly.pdbx_strand_id
1 'polypeptide(L)'
;MFLFEGEEEAGSPHLERYFHLLRDRLRADAWLICDGPVHASRRPQLVYGVRGITQLEITVYGATRTLHSGHYGNWAPNPAHRLARLLASMKDDDGRVLIEGFYDDVAPVEGLARAQATLPDFDDALRAELGLAETEAADAPYLERMLLPSLNVRGMQSATVGETARN
;
A
#
# COMPACT_ATOMS: atom_id res chain seq x y z
N MET A 1 -19.30 -22.09 14.38
CA MET A 1 -19.52 -20.75 14.97
C MET A 1 -19.34 -19.74 13.85
N PHE A 2 -20.20 -18.74 13.76
CA PHE A 2 -20.01 -17.61 12.84
C PHE A 2 -19.77 -16.35 13.67
N LEU A 3 -18.78 -15.56 13.27
CA LEU A 3 -18.51 -14.24 13.81
C LEU A 3 -18.57 -13.26 12.65
N PHE A 4 -19.41 -12.25 12.79
CA PHE A 4 -19.53 -11.15 11.85
C PHE A 4 -19.25 -9.86 12.62
N GLU A 5 -18.44 -8.98 12.04
CA GLU A 5 -18.11 -7.68 12.59
C GLU A 5 -18.36 -6.63 11.49
N GLY A 6 -18.74 -5.42 11.89
CA GLY A 6 -19.25 -4.39 10.96
C GLY A 6 -18.32 -3.18 10.81
N GLU A 7 -17.14 -3.24 11.40
CA GLU A 7 -16.19 -2.13 11.49
C GLU A 7 -14.89 -2.38 10.71
N GLU A 8 -14.80 -3.44 9.89
CA GLU A 8 -13.60 -3.80 9.11
C GLU A 8 -13.08 -2.61 8.28
N GLU A 9 -13.95 -1.97 7.52
CA GLU A 9 -13.63 -0.79 6.69
C GLU A 9 -13.25 0.46 7.50
N ALA A 10 -13.50 0.43 8.82
CA ALA A 10 -13.10 1.46 9.79
C ALA A 10 -11.88 1.05 10.63
N GLY A 11 -11.25 -0.09 10.31
CA GLY A 11 -10.06 -0.62 11.00
C GLY A 11 -10.37 -1.44 12.26
N SER A 12 -11.61 -1.92 12.41
CA SER A 12 -12.01 -2.85 13.49
C SER A 12 -11.68 -2.37 14.92
N PRO A 13 -11.94 -1.10 15.30
CA PRO A 13 -11.43 -0.50 16.53
C PRO A 13 -11.86 -1.22 17.82
N HIS A 14 -12.99 -1.97 17.79
CA HIS A 14 -13.48 -2.70 18.96
C HIS A 14 -13.28 -4.22 18.90
N LEU A 15 -12.79 -4.76 17.79
CA LEU A 15 -12.73 -6.21 17.57
C LEU A 15 -11.85 -6.92 18.61
N GLU A 16 -10.68 -6.36 18.90
CA GLU A 16 -9.75 -6.89 19.91
C GLU A 16 -10.42 -7.01 21.28
N ARG A 17 -11.14 -5.97 21.71
CA ARG A 17 -11.88 -5.98 22.97
C ARG A 17 -12.89 -7.13 23.03
N TYR A 18 -13.61 -7.38 21.94
CA TYR A 18 -14.57 -8.49 21.88
C TYR A 18 -13.89 -9.86 21.87
N PHE A 19 -12.71 -9.99 21.27
CA PHE A 19 -11.91 -11.22 21.37
C PHE A 19 -11.49 -11.52 22.81
N HIS A 20 -11.15 -10.51 23.59
CA HIS A 20 -10.89 -10.69 25.01
C HIS A 20 -12.15 -11.07 25.80
N LEU A 21 -13.26 -10.36 25.57
CA LEU A 21 -14.52 -10.58 26.29
C LEU A 21 -15.12 -11.97 25.99
N LEU A 22 -15.04 -12.41 24.74
CA LEU A 22 -15.69 -13.63 24.25
C LEU A 22 -14.70 -14.80 24.11
N ARG A 23 -13.48 -14.67 24.65
CA ARG A 23 -12.37 -15.64 24.48
C ARG A 23 -12.81 -17.10 24.58
N ASP A 24 -13.56 -17.47 25.63
CA ASP A 24 -13.97 -18.86 25.85
C ASP A 24 -15.01 -19.34 24.84
N ARG A 25 -15.87 -18.44 24.35
CA ARG A 25 -16.85 -18.74 23.30
C ARG A 25 -16.21 -18.81 21.91
N LEU A 26 -15.10 -18.10 21.72
CA LEU A 26 -14.36 -18.02 20.46
C LEU A 26 -13.32 -19.15 20.29
N ARG A 27 -13.22 -20.06 21.26
CA ARG A 27 -12.38 -21.26 21.13
C ARG A 27 -12.87 -22.11 19.96
N ALA A 28 -11.96 -22.39 19.03
CA ALA A 28 -12.19 -23.22 17.87
C ALA A 28 -10.89 -23.94 17.48
N ASP A 29 -11.01 -25.08 16.79
CA ASP A 29 -9.86 -25.80 16.24
C ASP A 29 -9.23 -25.05 15.06
N ALA A 30 -10.02 -24.25 14.34
CA ALA A 30 -9.57 -23.43 13.21
C ALA A 30 -10.45 -22.19 13.02
N TRP A 31 -9.85 -21.14 12.45
CA TRP A 31 -10.53 -19.94 11.98
C TRP A 31 -10.47 -19.90 10.46
N LEU A 32 -11.63 -19.72 9.83
CA LEU A 32 -11.76 -19.56 8.39
C LEU A 32 -12.28 -18.16 8.12
N ILE A 33 -11.46 -17.34 7.46
CA ILE A 33 -11.80 -15.97 7.09
C ILE A 33 -12.01 -15.95 5.58
N CYS A 34 -13.22 -15.59 5.15
CA CYS A 34 -13.64 -15.62 3.76
C CYS A 34 -13.76 -14.19 3.20
N ASP A 35 -12.67 -13.43 3.27
CA ASP A 35 -12.59 -12.02 2.86
C ASP A 35 -11.37 -11.73 1.95
N GLY A 36 -10.80 -12.78 1.37
CA GLY A 36 -9.66 -12.68 0.47
C GLY A 36 -10.10 -12.43 -0.99
N PRO A 37 -9.24 -11.81 -1.81
CA PRO A 37 -9.52 -11.64 -3.23
C PRO A 37 -9.55 -12.98 -3.97
N VAL A 38 -10.22 -13.00 -5.11
CA VAL A 38 -10.13 -14.12 -6.06
C VAL A 38 -8.75 -14.07 -6.72
N HIS A 39 -8.06 -15.21 -6.79
CA HIS A 39 -6.77 -15.30 -7.48
C HIS A 39 -6.93 -14.94 -8.96
N ALA A 40 -5.95 -14.25 -9.57
CA ALA A 40 -6.02 -13.81 -10.97
C ALA A 40 -6.30 -14.96 -11.96
N SER A 41 -5.74 -16.15 -11.70
CA SER A 41 -6.01 -17.37 -12.50
C SER A 41 -7.41 -17.98 -12.29
N ARG A 42 -8.24 -17.42 -11.41
CA ARG A 42 -9.55 -17.92 -10.96
C ARG A 42 -9.55 -19.29 -10.27
N ARG A 43 -8.37 -19.84 -9.98
CA ARG A 43 -8.23 -21.10 -9.22
C ARG A 43 -8.51 -20.82 -7.73
N PRO A 44 -9.11 -21.79 -7.00
CA PRO A 44 -9.23 -21.68 -5.54
C PRO A 44 -7.85 -21.52 -4.90
N GLN A 45 -7.77 -20.67 -3.87
CA GLN A 45 -6.55 -20.43 -3.11
C GLN A 45 -6.80 -20.48 -1.60
N LEU A 46 -5.79 -20.90 -0.85
CA LEU A 46 -5.71 -20.75 0.59
C LEU A 46 -4.59 -19.75 0.89
N VAL A 47 -4.95 -18.69 1.63
CA VAL A 47 -4.03 -17.61 1.99
C VAL A 47 -3.67 -17.76 3.47
N TYR A 48 -2.38 -17.75 3.78
CA TYR A 48 -1.86 -17.98 5.13
C TYR A 48 -1.43 -16.69 5.85
N GLY A 49 -1.62 -15.53 5.23
CA GLY A 49 -1.30 -14.25 5.82
C GLY A 49 -1.70 -13.08 4.93
N VAL A 50 -1.82 -11.91 5.54
CA VAL A 50 -2.09 -10.64 4.88
C VAL A 50 -1.04 -9.61 5.30
N ARG A 51 -0.81 -8.59 4.46
CA ARG A 51 0.07 -7.49 4.84
C ARG A 51 -0.60 -6.62 5.90
N GLY A 52 0.19 -6.15 6.86
CA GLY A 52 -0.22 -5.05 7.72
C GLY A 52 -0.27 -3.73 6.95
N ILE A 53 -0.81 -2.70 7.59
CA ILE A 53 -0.86 -1.34 7.05
C ILE A 53 -0.43 -0.34 8.13
N THR A 54 0.33 0.68 7.74
CA THR A 54 0.61 1.86 8.55
C THR A 54 0.39 3.08 7.68
N GLN A 55 -0.27 4.10 8.24
CA GLN A 55 -0.61 5.33 7.52
C GLN A 55 0.10 6.51 8.16
N LEU A 56 0.57 7.42 7.32
CA LEU A 56 1.29 8.63 7.70
C LEU A 56 0.71 9.81 6.91
N GLU A 57 0.58 10.96 7.56
CA GLU A 57 0.29 12.23 6.91
C GLU A 57 1.54 13.10 6.91
N ILE A 58 1.91 13.60 5.73
CA ILE A 58 3.07 14.48 5.55
C ILE A 58 2.58 15.85 5.13
N THR A 59 2.83 16.85 5.96
CA THR A 59 2.54 18.25 5.63
C THR A 59 3.83 19.04 5.46
N VAL A 60 3.98 19.69 4.31
CA VAL A 60 5.11 20.59 4.03
C VAL A 60 4.63 22.03 4.10
N TYR A 61 5.21 22.81 5.01
CA TYR A 61 4.88 24.22 5.20
C TYR A 61 5.79 25.13 4.36
N GLY A 62 5.24 26.27 3.95
CA GLY A 62 5.93 27.31 3.19
C GLY A 62 5.93 28.66 3.91
N ALA A 63 5.80 29.74 3.13
CA ALA A 63 5.62 31.07 3.68
C ALA A 63 4.35 31.15 4.55
N THR A 64 4.35 32.08 5.51
CA THR A 64 3.24 32.30 6.45
C THR A 64 1.96 32.85 5.80
N ARG A 65 1.98 33.08 4.48
CA ARG A 65 0.84 33.54 3.66
C ARG A 65 1.03 33.13 2.21
N THR A 66 -0.04 33.18 1.42
CA THR A 66 0.03 33.01 -0.04
C THR A 66 0.94 34.06 -0.68
N LEU A 67 1.78 33.63 -1.61
CA LEU A 67 2.72 34.47 -2.33
C LEU A 67 2.36 34.49 -3.82
N HIS A 68 2.40 35.67 -4.43
CA HIS A 68 2.24 35.83 -5.87
C HIS A 68 3.43 35.20 -6.60
N SER A 69 3.19 34.15 -7.38
CA SER A 69 4.24 33.39 -8.09
C SER A 69 5.11 34.25 -9.00
N GLY A 70 4.57 35.30 -9.63
CA GLY A 70 5.37 36.22 -10.46
C GLY A 70 6.39 37.07 -9.68
N HIS A 71 6.14 37.38 -8.41
CA HIS A 71 7.06 38.17 -7.59
C HIS A 71 8.07 37.29 -6.85
N TYR A 72 7.64 36.10 -6.42
CA TYR A 72 8.38 35.28 -5.47
C TYR A 72 8.74 33.88 -5.99
N GLY A 73 8.27 33.46 -7.18
CA GLY A 73 8.36 32.08 -7.66
C GLY A 73 9.79 31.55 -7.86
N ASN A 74 10.75 32.43 -8.09
CA ASN A 74 12.18 32.08 -8.20
C ASN A 74 12.99 32.40 -6.93
N TRP A 75 12.33 32.78 -5.84
CA TRP A 75 12.99 33.20 -4.60
C TRP A 75 12.47 32.46 -3.36
N ALA A 76 11.16 32.36 -3.21
CA ALA A 76 10.53 31.66 -2.09
C ALA A 76 10.42 30.15 -2.35
N PRO A 77 10.62 29.30 -1.33
CA PRO A 77 10.45 27.87 -1.48
C PRO A 77 8.98 27.50 -1.73
N ASN A 78 8.73 26.67 -2.74
CA ASN A 78 7.41 26.14 -3.04
C ASN A 78 7.18 24.81 -2.29
N PRO A 79 6.21 24.73 -1.35
CA PRO A 79 5.91 23.50 -0.61
C PRO A 79 5.50 22.33 -1.50
N ALA A 80 4.79 22.59 -2.60
CA ALA A 80 4.36 21.57 -3.56
C ALA A 80 5.58 20.88 -4.19
N HIS A 81 6.55 21.67 -4.65
CA HIS A 81 7.79 21.15 -5.24
C HIS A 81 8.63 20.40 -4.19
N ARG A 82 8.65 20.86 -2.94
CA ARG A 82 9.37 20.18 -1.86
C ARG A 82 8.72 18.84 -1.50
N LEU A 83 7.39 18.77 -1.40
CA LEU A 83 6.67 17.53 -1.18
C LEU A 83 6.91 16.55 -2.34
N ALA A 84 6.80 17.02 -3.58
CA ALA A 84 7.07 16.18 -4.75
C ALA A 84 8.49 15.61 -4.75
N ARG A 85 9.51 16.43 -4.44
CA ARG A 85 10.90 15.97 -4.32
C ARG A 85 11.11 14.97 -3.19
N LEU A 86 10.49 15.21 -2.03
CA LEU A 86 10.55 14.28 -0.91
C LEU A 86 9.96 12.93 -1.30
N LEU A 87 8.76 12.90 -1.87
CA LEU A 87 8.11 11.66 -2.30
C LEU A 87 8.91 10.94 -3.39
N ALA A 88 9.43 11.68 -4.38
CA ALA A 88 10.28 11.12 -5.43
C ALA A 88 11.60 10.54 -4.88
N SER A 89 12.13 11.08 -3.77
CA SER A 89 13.34 10.52 -3.15
C SER A 89 13.10 9.23 -2.35
N MET A 90 11.85 8.84 -2.12
CA MET A 90 11.52 7.66 -1.31
C MET A 90 11.50 6.36 -2.11
N LYS A 91 11.47 6.43 -3.45
CA LYS A 91 11.49 5.26 -4.34
C LYS A 91 12.46 5.51 -5.50
N ASP A 92 13.07 4.46 -6.04
CA ASP A 92 13.79 4.54 -7.32
C ASP A 92 12.84 4.31 -8.51
N ASP A 93 13.38 4.41 -9.73
CA ASP A 93 12.65 4.26 -10.98
C ASP A 93 12.11 2.83 -11.19
N ASP A 94 12.68 1.84 -10.49
CA ASP A 94 12.22 0.44 -10.48
C ASP A 94 11.18 0.17 -9.38
N GLY A 95 10.77 1.20 -8.63
CA GLY A 95 9.76 1.11 -7.58
C GLY A 95 10.24 0.59 -6.23
N ARG A 96 11.54 0.38 -6.04
CA ARG A 96 12.10 -0.02 -4.75
C ARG A 96 12.11 1.17 -3.80
N VAL A 97 11.73 0.93 -2.55
CA VAL A 97 11.74 1.95 -1.50
C VAL A 97 13.18 2.21 -1.04
N LEU A 98 13.58 3.47 -0.98
CA LEU A 98 14.95 3.91 -0.67
C LEU A 98 15.14 4.36 0.79
N ILE A 99 14.11 4.25 1.62
CA ILE A 99 14.17 4.59 3.04
C ILE A 99 15.12 3.61 3.74
N GLU A 100 16.08 4.13 4.49
CA GLU A 100 17.02 3.33 5.27
C GLU A 100 16.27 2.43 6.27
N GLY A 101 16.64 1.16 6.31
CA GLY A 101 16.02 0.15 7.19
C GLY A 101 14.65 -0.37 6.72
N PHE A 102 14.12 0.08 5.59
CA PHE A 102 12.75 -0.28 5.15
C PHE A 102 12.53 -1.78 4.93
N TYR A 103 13.58 -2.53 4.64
CA TYR A 103 13.52 -3.97 4.36
C TYR A 103 14.20 -4.84 5.43
N ASP A 104 14.72 -4.26 6.51
CA ASP A 104 15.57 -4.97 7.48
C ASP A 104 14.84 -6.09 8.22
N ASP A 105 13.55 -5.88 8.49
CA ASP A 105 12.68 -6.83 9.21
C ASP A 105 11.94 -7.80 8.27
N VAL A 106 12.25 -7.81 6.97
CA VAL A 106 11.60 -8.73 6.02
C VAL A 106 12.16 -10.14 6.21
N ALA A 107 11.35 -11.01 6.80
CA ALA A 107 11.69 -12.41 6.95
C ALA A 107 11.68 -13.15 5.60
N PRO A 108 12.65 -14.04 5.33
CA PRO A 108 12.62 -14.88 4.15
C PRO A 108 11.42 -15.84 4.21
N VAL A 109 10.75 -16.05 3.07
CA VAL A 109 9.63 -16.98 2.96
C VAL A 109 10.15 -18.34 2.49
N GLU A 110 10.21 -19.30 3.41
CA GLU A 110 10.61 -20.67 3.10
C GLU A 110 9.65 -21.32 2.10
N GLY A 111 10.20 -21.99 1.08
CA GLY A 111 9.39 -22.72 0.09
C GLY A 111 8.69 -21.85 -0.95
N LEU A 112 8.93 -20.53 -0.98
CA LEU A 112 8.34 -19.61 -1.96
C LEU A 112 8.54 -20.08 -3.40
N ALA A 113 9.79 -20.39 -3.78
CA ALA A 113 10.11 -20.88 -5.13
C ALA A 113 9.34 -22.16 -5.50
N ARG A 114 9.16 -23.07 -4.54
CA ARG A 114 8.36 -24.30 -4.74
C ARG A 114 6.88 -23.96 -4.93
N ALA A 115 6.33 -23.04 -4.14
CA ALA A 115 4.95 -22.61 -4.28
C ALA A 115 4.72 -21.92 -5.63
N GLN A 116 5.60 -20.98 -6.02
CA GLN A 116 5.55 -20.30 -7.31
C GLN A 116 5.57 -21.28 -8.49
N ALA A 117 6.44 -22.30 -8.44
CA ALA A 117 6.52 -23.31 -9.49
C ALA A 117 5.22 -24.14 -9.67
N THR A 118 4.30 -24.13 -8.70
CA THR A 118 2.99 -24.80 -8.81
C THR A 118 1.86 -23.90 -9.31
N LEU A 119 2.10 -22.59 -9.33
CA LEU A 119 1.14 -21.60 -9.80
C LEU A 119 1.28 -21.45 -11.32
N PRO A 120 0.16 -21.25 -12.04
CA PRO A 120 0.25 -20.88 -13.44
C PRO A 120 0.94 -19.51 -13.54
N ASP A 121 1.70 -19.29 -14.59
CA ASP A 121 2.14 -17.92 -14.90
C ASP A 121 0.90 -17.07 -15.23
N PHE A 122 0.72 -15.98 -14.49
CA PHE A 122 -0.44 -15.08 -14.63
C PHE A 122 -0.04 -13.61 -14.71
N ASP A 123 1.26 -13.28 -14.68
CA ASP A 123 1.72 -11.89 -14.60
C ASP A 123 1.34 -11.11 -15.87
N ASP A 124 1.55 -11.70 -17.04
CA ASP A 124 1.15 -11.08 -18.32
C ASP A 124 -0.36 -10.89 -18.43
N ALA A 125 -1.13 -11.88 -17.99
CA ALA A 125 -2.59 -11.81 -17.98
C ALA A 125 -3.09 -10.73 -17.02
N LEU A 126 -2.50 -10.65 -15.83
CA LEU A 126 -2.80 -9.62 -14.82
C LEU A 126 -2.43 -8.23 -15.33
N ARG A 127 -1.26 -8.07 -15.95
CA ARG A 127 -0.81 -6.82 -16.57
C ARG A 127 -1.81 -6.36 -17.64
N ALA A 128 -2.25 -7.27 -18.50
CA ALA A 128 -3.23 -6.99 -19.55
C ALA A 128 -4.62 -6.64 -18.98
N GLU A 129 -5.08 -7.36 -17.95
CA GLU A 129 -6.35 -7.10 -17.27
C GLU A 129 -6.38 -5.72 -16.61
N LEU A 130 -5.27 -5.32 -15.98
CA LEU A 130 -5.14 -4.02 -15.31
C LEU A 130 -4.79 -2.86 -16.28
N GLY A 131 -4.54 -3.16 -17.56
CA GLY A 131 -4.20 -2.15 -18.56
C GLY A 131 -2.84 -1.48 -18.34
N LEU A 132 -1.88 -2.21 -17.78
CA LEU A 132 -0.56 -1.68 -17.45
C LEU A 132 0.40 -1.85 -18.64
N ALA A 133 1.03 -0.75 -19.08
CA ALA A 133 2.09 -0.81 -20.08
C ALA A 133 3.39 -1.41 -19.52
N GLU A 134 3.70 -1.06 -18.27
CA GLU A 134 4.87 -1.49 -17.53
C GLU A 134 4.53 -1.65 -16.05
N THR A 135 5.43 -2.27 -15.28
CA THR A 135 5.26 -2.47 -13.84
C THR A 135 6.49 -1.96 -13.08
N GLU A 136 6.27 -1.48 -11.87
CA GLU A 136 7.31 -1.14 -10.89
C GLU A 136 7.93 -2.41 -10.24
N ALA A 137 8.03 -3.51 -10.99
CA ALA A 137 8.61 -4.76 -10.55
C ALA A 137 9.84 -5.17 -11.37
N ALA A 138 10.22 -4.36 -12.38
CA ALA A 138 11.13 -4.78 -13.45
C ALA A 138 10.68 -6.15 -14.01
N ASP A 139 11.57 -7.14 -14.06
CA ASP A 139 11.27 -8.51 -14.52
C ASP A 139 10.88 -9.48 -13.39
N ALA A 140 10.71 -8.99 -12.16
CA ALA A 140 10.42 -9.86 -11.01
C ALA A 140 8.94 -10.27 -10.96
N PRO A 141 8.61 -11.53 -10.63
CA PRO A 141 7.24 -12.00 -10.53
C PRO A 141 6.41 -11.22 -9.50
N TYR A 142 5.12 -11.02 -9.79
CA TYR A 142 4.15 -10.35 -8.92
C TYR A 142 4.19 -10.88 -7.49
N LEU A 143 4.23 -12.20 -7.32
CA LEU A 143 4.22 -12.84 -6.00
C LEU A 143 5.45 -12.48 -5.15
N GLU A 144 6.62 -12.29 -5.76
CA GLU A 144 7.81 -11.88 -5.02
C GLU A 144 7.67 -10.46 -4.49
N ARG A 145 7.11 -9.57 -5.33
CA ARG A 145 6.85 -8.18 -4.93
C ARG A 145 5.73 -8.07 -3.90
N MET A 146 4.71 -8.92 -3.99
CA MET A 146 3.58 -8.96 -3.05
C MET A 146 4.02 -9.28 -1.61
N LEU A 147 5.10 -10.06 -1.46
CA LEU A 147 5.65 -10.46 -0.16
C LEU A 147 6.56 -9.40 0.48
N LEU A 148 6.91 -8.36 -0.27
CA LEU A 148 7.69 -7.23 0.24
C LEU A 148 6.78 -6.12 0.79
N PRO A 149 7.26 -5.32 1.77
CA PRO A 149 6.59 -4.10 2.15
C PRO A 149 6.58 -3.12 0.96
N SER A 150 5.51 -2.32 0.87
CA SER A 150 5.34 -1.32 -0.19
C SER A 150 5.01 0.04 0.39
N LEU A 151 5.51 1.09 -0.24
CA LEU A 151 5.15 2.48 0.06
C LEU A 151 4.26 3.03 -1.06
N ASN A 152 3.08 3.54 -0.71
CA ASN A 152 2.11 4.08 -1.67
C ASN A 152 1.62 5.46 -1.25
N VAL A 153 1.49 6.38 -2.22
CA VAL A 153 0.85 7.69 -2.03
C VAL A 153 -0.64 7.54 -2.32
N ARG A 154 -1.46 7.53 -1.26
CA ARG A 154 -2.93 7.39 -1.39
C ARG A 154 -3.64 8.66 -1.83
N GLY A 155 -3.01 9.81 -1.65
CA GLY A 155 -3.57 11.10 -2.01
C GLY A 155 -2.53 12.20 -1.83
N MET A 156 -2.66 13.25 -2.62
CA MET A 156 -1.85 14.46 -2.52
C MET A 156 -2.72 15.68 -2.77
N GLN A 157 -2.53 16.72 -1.97
CA GLN A 157 -3.20 18.00 -2.16
C GLN A 157 -2.19 19.13 -1.96
N SER A 158 -2.23 20.11 -2.85
CA SER A 158 -1.45 21.32 -2.71
C SER A 158 -2.20 22.50 -3.32
N ALA A 159 -2.50 23.49 -2.48
CA ALA A 159 -3.22 24.70 -2.87
C ALA A 159 -4.55 24.41 -3.61
N THR A 160 -5.07 25.42 -4.31
CA THR A 160 -6.30 25.35 -5.10
C THR A 160 -6.03 24.79 -6.50
N VAL A 161 -6.90 23.91 -6.98
CA VAL A 161 -6.81 23.25 -8.30
C VAL A 161 -8.05 23.55 -9.15
N GLY A 162 -7.99 23.21 -10.45
CA GLY A 162 -9.13 23.36 -11.38
C GLY A 162 -9.55 24.81 -11.59
N GLU A 163 -10.86 25.07 -11.64
CA GLU A 163 -11.44 26.41 -11.83
C GLU A 163 -11.02 27.42 -10.76
N THR A 164 -10.57 26.94 -9.60
CA THR A 164 -10.14 27.78 -8.48
C THR A 164 -8.63 28.02 -8.46
N ALA A 165 -7.87 27.50 -9.43
CA ALA A 165 -6.42 27.69 -9.52
C ALA A 165 -6.04 29.18 -9.63
N ARG A 166 -5.00 29.60 -8.90
CA ARG A 166 -4.52 31.00 -8.85
C ARG A 166 -3.00 31.06 -8.85
N ASN A 167 -2.48 32.20 -9.32
CA ASN A 167 -1.05 32.56 -9.30
C ASN A 167 -0.57 33.07 -7.95
#